data_AF-A0A368UYG6-F1
#
_entry.id   AF-A0A368UYG6-F1
#
_cell.length_a   1.000
_cell.length_b   1.000
_cell.length_c   1.000
_cell.angle_alpha   90.00
_cell.angle_beta   90.00
_cell.angle_gamma   90.00
#
_symmetry.space_group_name_H-M   'P 1'
#
loop_
_entity.id
_entity.type
_entity.pdbx_description
1 polymer ?
#
loop_
_entity_poly.entity_id
_entity_poly.type
_entity_poly.pdbx_seq_one_letter_code
_entity_poly.pdbx_strand_id
1 'polypeptide(L)'
;MIKNDINLNKINFFSIQELISSEQPLEFYVAPYQRGYKWGVSEIEYLLDDINEIKENEKYCLQPLTVRWNSKNWELIDGQQRLTTIWLILTILKNDFNSPTSSIFSLNYDTRPSTRDFLNNDIASTHFDGANSSLEDIEQLWDTFISRENNNLKNNIDNFHIFQAYYIIKRWFSTKKYPIEISTFREKLEKQTFIIWNPVEIQGKQDMEDYFINMNAGKIKLTSSELIKALFILKIDDSNDSWDIKEFKKKELANEWNQIENELQNKDFWFFINNSNRTEYPTRIGKLFDLMTENSDEKNDLYAYHLISKYPEKYSWENVVLIFNKLKEWYEDIPTFHRIGFLINSGTSTLQNIHQETVGQKQSTISTFLSDSIISDFKKFTSLDDLNYETNPEMCQKTLLLYNILLIEEQFPGQRFPFDHYQEKEWSLEHIHPQNPRGFKTIKEIKIWMEDYKKRMEEIRGVAEEEEKELLEKLKTLEIKINENPKDENSNISKKTLDDINEFVEQYKDIFELHGIGNLALLDKKTNSKIGNKSFLEKRSVILNPSPPPTTKNDIKDKPYIPLGTLHNFTKSTTNEIDNLQMQFWSLKDANDYKNKISKVLDSFLTENPIEQ
;
A
#
# COMPACT_ATOMS: atom_id res chain seq x y z
N MET A 1 28.95 25.08 -46.28
CA MET A 1 29.38 23.84 -45.59
C MET A 1 30.11 24.26 -44.32
N ILE A 2 29.36 24.40 -43.22
CA ILE A 2 29.96 24.62 -41.89
C ILE A 2 30.21 23.22 -41.34
N LYS A 3 31.48 22.83 -41.22
CA LYS A 3 31.87 21.64 -40.46
C LYS A 3 31.63 21.95 -38.98
N ASN A 4 30.54 21.45 -38.41
CA ASN A 4 30.42 21.37 -36.96
C ASN A 4 31.26 20.18 -36.52
N ASP A 5 32.52 20.42 -36.12
CA ASP A 5 33.32 19.44 -35.38
C ASP A 5 32.65 19.21 -34.02
N ILE A 6 31.70 18.29 -33.99
CA ILE A 6 30.98 17.87 -32.79
C ILE A 6 31.98 17.21 -31.83
N ASN A 7 32.25 17.85 -30.69
CA ASN A 7 33.13 17.30 -29.65
C ASN A 7 32.33 16.39 -28.70
N LEU A 8 32.32 15.09 -29.00
CA LEU A 8 31.62 14.07 -28.20
C LEU A 8 32.30 13.73 -26.87
N ASN A 9 33.48 14.28 -26.58
CA ASN A 9 34.24 13.98 -25.35
C ASN A 9 33.94 14.96 -24.21
N LYS A 10 32.98 15.87 -24.38
CA LYS A 10 32.58 16.85 -23.36
C LYS A 10 31.07 16.89 -23.19
N ILE A 11 30.63 17.33 -22.01
CA ILE A 11 29.22 17.61 -21.76
C ILE A 11 28.77 18.71 -22.74
N ASN A 12 27.71 18.45 -23.50
CA ASN A 12 27.17 19.40 -24.46
C ASN A 12 25.68 19.12 -24.76
N PHE A 13 24.99 20.10 -25.33
CA PHE A 13 23.64 19.92 -25.85
C PHE A 13 23.72 19.50 -27.31
N PHE A 14 23.04 18.40 -27.66
CA PHE A 14 22.93 17.93 -29.03
C PHE A 14 21.48 17.91 -29.45
N SER A 15 21.18 18.54 -30.57
CA SER A 15 19.89 18.33 -31.22
C SER A 15 19.79 16.89 -31.74
N ILE A 16 18.58 16.36 -31.87
CA ILE A 16 18.39 15.04 -32.51
C ILE A 16 18.95 15.07 -33.93
N GLN A 17 18.86 16.20 -34.64
CA GLN A 17 19.48 16.38 -35.96
C GLN A 17 20.98 16.12 -35.92
N GLU A 18 21.70 16.69 -34.95
CA GLU A 18 23.15 16.49 -34.81
C GLU A 18 23.50 15.03 -34.49
N LEU A 19 22.62 14.32 -33.78
CA LEU A 19 22.77 12.90 -33.48
C LEU A 19 22.63 12.00 -34.72
N ILE A 20 21.80 12.41 -35.69
CA ILE A 20 21.52 11.63 -36.93
C ILE A 20 22.25 12.16 -38.18
N SER A 21 22.96 13.29 -38.09
CA SER A 21 23.63 13.95 -39.23
C SER A 21 25.14 13.73 -39.27
N SER A 22 25.69 12.85 -38.43
CA SER A 22 27.11 12.52 -38.42
C SER A 22 27.53 11.79 -39.70
N GLU A 23 28.72 12.08 -40.24
CA GLU A 23 29.26 11.43 -41.47
C GLU A 23 29.31 9.90 -41.36
N GLN A 24 29.38 9.38 -40.13
CA GLN A 24 29.15 7.98 -39.80
C GLN A 24 28.07 7.89 -38.71
N PRO A 25 27.09 6.97 -38.82
CA PRO A 25 26.07 6.81 -37.80
C PRO A 25 26.71 6.43 -36.46
N LEU A 26 26.28 7.08 -35.39
CA LEU A 26 26.71 6.70 -34.05
C LEU A 26 26.24 5.28 -33.73
N GLU A 27 27.14 4.46 -33.20
CA GLU A 27 26.80 3.13 -32.70
C GLU A 27 26.68 3.18 -31.18
N PHE A 28 25.49 2.86 -30.68
CA PHE A 28 25.22 2.73 -29.26
C PHE A 28 25.15 1.27 -28.85
N TYR A 29 25.62 1.00 -27.64
CA TYR A 29 25.65 -0.31 -27.03
C TYR A 29 25.02 -0.24 -25.63
N VAL A 30 24.08 -1.14 -25.34
CA VAL A 30 23.41 -1.27 -24.05
C VAL A 30 23.98 -2.50 -23.34
N ALA A 31 24.60 -2.25 -22.18
CA ALA A 31 25.30 -3.27 -21.42
C ALA A 31 24.34 -4.20 -20.62
N PRO A 32 24.81 -5.39 -20.20
CA PRO A 32 23.97 -6.42 -19.58
C PRO A 32 23.33 -6.04 -18.23
N TYR A 33 23.98 -5.14 -17.48
CA TYR A 33 23.50 -4.69 -16.17
C TYR A 33 22.25 -3.80 -16.27
N GLN A 34 21.90 -3.34 -17.48
CA GLN A 34 20.68 -2.55 -17.69
C GLN A 34 19.46 -3.42 -17.99
N ARG A 35 18.31 -2.96 -17.52
CA ARG A 35 17.02 -3.61 -17.78
C ARG A 35 16.61 -3.44 -19.24
N GLY A 36 15.82 -4.37 -19.76
CA GLY A 36 15.26 -4.24 -21.10
C GLY A 36 14.24 -3.10 -21.25
N TYR A 37 13.77 -2.88 -22.47
CA TYR A 37 12.82 -1.81 -22.79
C TYR A 37 11.46 -2.06 -22.12
N LYS A 38 10.88 -1.04 -21.48
CA LYS A 38 9.65 -1.16 -20.66
C LYS A 38 8.76 0.10 -20.63
N TRP A 39 9.06 1.14 -21.41
CA TRP A 39 8.16 2.29 -21.50
C TRP A 39 6.79 1.87 -22.04
N GLY A 40 5.73 2.32 -21.36
CA GLY A 40 4.35 2.02 -21.71
C GLY A 40 3.69 3.18 -22.45
N VAL A 41 2.36 3.15 -22.49
CA VAL A 41 1.54 4.13 -23.23
C VAL A 41 1.79 5.56 -22.75
N SER A 42 1.76 5.78 -21.44
CA SER A 42 1.88 7.11 -20.85
C SER A 42 3.22 7.76 -21.16
N GLU A 43 4.35 7.08 -20.95
CA GLU A 43 5.67 7.68 -21.21
C GLU A 43 5.87 8.03 -22.70
N ILE A 44 5.34 7.19 -23.59
CA ILE A 44 5.46 7.38 -25.04
C ILE A 44 4.57 8.53 -25.50
N GLU A 45 3.29 8.54 -25.10
CA GLU A 45 2.35 9.61 -25.47
C GLU A 45 2.82 10.96 -24.91
N TYR A 46 3.35 11.02 -23.68
CA TYR A 46 3.94 12.24 -23.13
C TYR A 46 5.12 12.76 -23.94
N LEU A 47 6.06 11.88 -24.33
CA LEU A 47 7.18 12.30 -25.17
C LEU A 47 6.71 12.87 -26.52
N LEU A 48 5.72 12.22 -27.14
CA LEU A 48 5.17 12.65 -28.43
C LEU A 48 4.41 13.97 -28.32
N ASP A 49 3.54 14.10 -27.31
CA ASP A 49 2.78 15.32 -27.04
C ASP A 49 3.71 16.48 -26.72
N ASP A 50 4.71 16.29 -25.84
CA ASP A 50 5.71 17.31 -25.51
C ASP A 50 6.43 17.83 -26.75
N ILE A 51 6.87 16.93 -27.66
CA ILE A 51 7.55 17.32 -28.90
C ILE A 51 6.58 18.04 -29.85
N ASN A 52 5.32 17.61 -29.91
CA ASN A 52 4.32 18.22 -30.76
C ASN A 52 3.92 19.63 -30.29
N GLU A 53 3.94 19.88 -28.99
CA GLU A 53 3.53 21.14 -28.37
C GLU A 53 4.65 22.20 -28.34
N ILE A 54 5.89 21.85 -28.70
CA ILE A 54 7.01 22.81 -28.81
C ILE A 54 6.60 23.99 -29.71
N LYS A 55 6.72 25.21 -29.20
CA LYS A 55 6.44 26.43 -29.98
C LYS A 55 7.59 26.78 -30.91
N GLU A 56 7.34 27.60 -31.92
CA GLU A 56 8.39 28.11 -32.80
C GLU A 56 9.49 28.82 -31.97
N ASN A 57 10.76 28.45 -32.21
CA ASN A 57 11.96 28.95 -31.54
C ASN A 57 12.17 28.52 -30.07
N GLU A 58 11.33 27.67 -29.50
CA GLU A 58 11.60 27.04 -28.20
C GLU A 58 12.50 25.81 -28.33
N LYS A 59 13.25 25.50 -27.26
CA LYS A 59 14.08 24.29 -27.15
C LYS A 59 13.48 23.36 -26.10
N TYR A 60 13.23 22.12 -26.47
CA TYR A 60 12.84 21.07 -25.55
C TYR A 60 14.04 20.21 -25.21
N CYS A 61 14.43 20.15 -23.95
CA CYS A 61 15.59 19.37 -23.51
C CYS A 61 15.15 18.08 -22.85
N LEU A 62 15.49 16.95 -23.47
CA LEU A 62 15.43 15.63 -22.85
C LEU A 62 16.46 15.53 -21.71
N GLN A 63 16.13 14.70 -20.73
CA GLN A 63 17.03 14.35 -19.63
C GLN A 63 18.38 13.81 -20.15
N PRO A 64 19.47 13.90 -19.35
CA PRO A 64 20.80 13.49 -19.78
C PRO A 64 20.88 12.09 -20.37
N LEU A 65 21.74 11.96 -21.38
CA LEU A 65 22.18 10.71 -21.98
C LEU A 65 23.62 10.47 -21.52
N THR A 66 23.79 9.57 -20.56
CA THR A 66 25.12 9.27 -19.99
C THR A 66 25.76 8.17 -20.80
N VAL A 67 26.96 8.42 -21.31
CA VAL A 67 27.62 7.56 -22.31
C VAL A 67 29.11 7.40 -22.02
N ARG A 68 29.69 6.32 -22.52
CA ARG A 68 31.14 6.05 -22.44
C ARG A 68 31.65 5.54 -23.78
N TRP A 69 32.76 6.08 -24.24
CA TRP A 69 33.45 5.52 -25.41
C TRP A 69 34.22 4.26 -25.01
N ASN A 70 33.91 3.12 -25.63
CA ASN A 70 34.56 1.84 -25.33
C ASN A 70 35.59 1.40 -26.38
N SER A 71 36.23 2.37 -27.06
CA SER A 71 37.16 2.22 -28.21
C SER A 71 36.53 1.86 -29.55
N LYS A 72 35.32 1.28 -29.58
CA LYS A 72 34.63 0.90 -30.83
C LYS A 72 33.28 1.60 -30.99
N ASN A 73 32.49 1.70 -29.93
CA ASN A 73 31.17 2.30 -29.93
C ASN A 73 30.87 3.03 -28.61
N TRP A 74 29.72 3.69 -28.54
CA TRP A 74 29.27 4.38 -27.34
C TRP A 74 28.45 3.43 -26.47
N GLU A 75 28.99 3.05 -25.32
CA GLU A 75 28.18 2.42 -24.29
C GLU A 75 27.23 3.45 -23.71
N LEU A 76 25.95 3.14 -23.76
CA LEU A 76 24.89 3.91 -23.15
C LEU A 76 24.71 3.43 -21.72
N ILE A 77 24.86 4.31 -20.74
CA ILE A 77 24.82 4.00 -19.30
C ILE A 77 23.49 4.43 -18.69
N ASP A 78 22.94 5.56 -19.15
CA ASP A 78 21.62 6.07 -18.75
C ASP A 78 20.91 6.74 -19.91
N GLY A 79 19.58 6.61 -19.94
CA GLY A 79 18.73 7.11 -21.03
C GLY A 79 18.39 6.08 -22.11
N GLN A 80 18.63 4.79 -21.87
CA GLN A 80 18.30 3.69 -22.79
C GLN A 80 16.86 3.72 -23.31
N GLN A 81 15.88 3.90 -22.43
CA GLN A 81 14.46 3.88 -22.81
C GLN A 81 14.15 5.03 -23.77
N ARG A 82 14.54 6.27 -23.40
CA ARG A 82 14.38 7.48 -24.23
C ARG A 82 15.02 7.32 -25.61
N LEU A 83 16.28 6.89 -25.64
CA LEU A 83 17.02 6.77 -26.91
C LEU A 83 16.41 5.68 -27.82
N THR A 84 15.93 4.58 -27.23
CA THR A 84 15.20 3.53 -27.98
C THR A 84 13.88 4.06 -28.53
N THR A 85 13.11 4.83 -27.76
CA THR A 85 11.85 5.43 -28.24
C THR A 85 12.09 6.46 -29.36
N ILE A 86 13.11 7.31 -29.24
CA ILE A 86 13.49 8.25 -30.32
C ILE A 86 13.88 7.48 -31.59
N TRP A 87 14.64 6.39 -31.46
CA TRP A 87 14.97 5.53 -32.57
C TRP A 87 13.73 4.94 -33.25
N LEU A 88 12.73 4.50 -32.48
CA LEU A 88 11.46 3.99 -32.99
C LEU A 88 10.67 5.07 -33.74
N ILE A 89 10.59 6.29 -33.19
CA ILE A 89 9.91 7.43 -33.82
C ILE A 89 10.55 7.74 -35.18
N LEU A 90 11.89 7.86 -35.23
CA LEU A 90 12.63 8.11 -36.48
C LEU A 90 12.41 6.99 -37.51
N THR A 91 12.38 5.74 -37.05
CA THR A 91 12.13 4.57 -37.91
C THR A 91 10.72 4.59 -38.50
N ILE A 92 9.70 4.95 -37.72
CA ILE A 92 8.32 5.08 -38.20
C ILE A 92 8.21 6.25 -39.20
N LEU A 93 8.81 7.40 -38.90
CA LEU A 93 8.84 8.55 -39.83
C LEU A 93 9.50 8.19 -41.16
N LYS A 94 10.56 7.38 -41.12
CA LYS A 94 11.25 6.87 -42.32
C LYS A 94 10.37 5.91 -43.11
N ASN A 95 9.88 4.87 -42.46
CA ASN A 95 9.21 3.76 -43.11
C ASN A 95 7.78 4.16 -43.52
N ASP A 96 6.94 4.58 -42.58
CA ASP A 96 5.51 4.71 -42.84
C ASP A 96 5.11 6.05 -43.49
N PHE A 97 5.98 7.07 -43.42
CA PHE A 97 5.70 8.41 -43.94
C PHE A 97 6.62 8.85 -45.08
N ASN A 98 7.47 7.95 -45.61
CA ASN A 98 8.44 8.22 -46.69
C ASN A 98 9.28 9.49 -46.44
N SER A 99 9.54 9.81 -45.18
CA SER A 99 10.28 11.02 -44.81
C SER A 99 11.78 10.73 -44.90
N PRO A 100 12.53 11.40 -45.81
CA PRO A 100 13.94 11.08 -46.04
C PRO A 100 14.76 11.43 -44.81
N THR A 101 15.08 10.45 -43.99
CA THR A 101 15.94 10.55 -42.80
C THR A 101 17.37 10.21 -43.18
N SER A 102 18.32 10.96 -42.63
CA SER A 102 19.75 10.59 -42.67
C SER A 102 19.97 9.26 -41.92
N SER A 103 21.20 8.73 -41.91
CA SER A 103 21.47 7.45 -41.25
C SER A 103 21.10 7.53 -39.76
N ILE A 104 20.01 6.85 -39.39
CA ILE A 104 19.61 6.67 -37.99
C ILE A 104 20.77 5.99 -37.25
N PHE A 105 21.09 6.46 -36.04
CA PHE A 105 22.08 5.80 -35.18
C PHE A 105 21.69 4.34 -34.91
N SER A 106 22.65 3.49 -34.57
CA SER A 106 22.37 2.07 -34.26
C SER A 106 22.31 1.83 -32.76
N LEU A 107 21.45 0.90 -32.34
CA LEU A 107 21.30 0.45 -30.95
C LEU A 107 21.53 -1.06 -30.87
N ASN A 108 22.53 -1.48 -30.09
CA ASN A 108 22.86 -2.88 -29.90
C ASN A 108 22.71 -3.30 -28.43
N TYR A 109 21.93 -4.35 -28.18
CA TYR A 109 21.72 -4.94 -26.85
C TYR A 109 22.58 -6.20 -26.70
N ASP A 110 23.62 -6.17 -25.87
CA ASP A 110 24.67 -7.20 -25.89
C ASP A 110 24.20 -8.60 -25.50
N THR A 111 23.53 -8.69 -24.35
CA THR A 111 23.02 -9.96 -23.81
C THR A 111 21.63 -10.31 -24.29
N ARG A 112 21.09 -9.54 -25.24
CA ARG A 112 19.78 -9.79 -25.84
C ARG A 112 19.88 -9.82 -27.36
N PRO A 113 20.56 -10.83 -27.96
CA PRO A 113 20.68 -10.97 -29.41
C PRO A 113 19.31 -10.95 -30.11
N SER A 114 18.31 -11.60 -29.51
CA SER A 114 16.92 -11.60 -30.00
C SER A 114 16.32 -10.20 -30.08
N THR A 115 16.63 -9.31 -29.13
CA THR A 115 16.16 -7.91 -29.13
C THR A 115 16.90 -7.04 -30.13
N ARG A 116 18.22 -7.22 -30.24
CA ARG A 116 19.03 -6.56 -31.27
C ARG A 116 18.52 -6.92 -32.66
N ASP A 117 18.31 -8.20 -32.91
CA ASP A 117 17.87 -8.70 -34.21
C ASP A 117 16.42 -8.24 -34.50
N PHE A 118 15.56 -8.21 -33.49
CA PHE A 118 14.19 -7.68 -33.61
C PHE A 118 14.15 -6.19 -33.97
N LEU A 119 14.95 -5.36 -33.30
CA LEU A 119 15.05 -3.93 -33.63
C LEU A 119 15.61 -3.73 -35.04
N ASN A 120 16.78 -4.29 -35.33
CA ASN A 120 17.53 -3.98 -36.55
C ASN A 120 17.00 -4.67 -37.81
N ASN A 121 16.30 -5.81 -37.68
CA ASN A 121 15.76 -6.53 -38.83
C ASN A 121 14.25 -6.42 -38.90
N ASP A 122 13.51 -6.73 -37.83
CA ASP A 122 12.05 -6.73 -37.91
C ASP A 122 11.50 -5.31 -37.91
N ILE A 123 11.79 -4.50 -36.89
CA ILE A 123 11.27 -3.13 -36.78
C ILE A 123 11.83 -2.22 -37.87
N ALA A 124 13.14 -2.27 -38.13
CA ALA A 124 13.76 -1.36 -39.10
C ALA A 124 13.34 -1.63 -40.55
N SER A 125 13.00 -2.87 -40.92
CA SER A 125 12.73 -3.25 -42.32
C SER A 125 11.28 -3.62 -42.63
N THR A 126 10.42 -3.78 -41.61
CA THR A 126 9.02 -4.22 -41.80
C THR A 126 8.05 -3.06 -41.62
N HIS A 127 7.05 -2.97 -42.49
CA HIS A 127 5.83 -2.20 -42.23
C HIS A 127 4.85 -3.09 -41.46
N PHE A 128 4.63 -2.78 -40.18
CA PHE A 128 3.59 -3.41 -39.40
C PHE A 128 2.25 -2.73 -39.68
N ASP A 129 1.32 -3.42 -40.35
CA ASP A 129 -0.05 -2.92 -40.55
C ASP A 129 -0.82 -2.81 -39.22
N GLY A 130 -1.84 -1.94 -39.16
CA GLY A 130 -2.73 -1.81 -37.97
C GLY A 130 -2.61 -0.49 -37.20
N ALA A 131 -2.51 0.65 -37.89
CA ALA A 131 -2.36 1.96 -37.25
C ALA A 131 -3.52 2.39 -36.31
N ASN A 132 -4.68 1.73 -36.41
CA ASN A 132 -5.88 2.07 -35.64
C ASN A 132 -6.23 1.05 -34.55
N SER A 133 -5.34 0.09 -34.27
CA SER A 133 -5.56 -0.96 -33.28
C SER A 133 -5.61 -0.39 -31.85
N SER A 134 -6.55 -0.88 -31.04
CA SER A 134 -6.64 -0.57 -29.61
C SER A 134 -5.50 -1.24 -28.83
N LEU A 135 -5.30 -0.86 -27.56
CA LEU A 135 -4.27 -1.50 -26.72
C LEU A 135 -4.56 -2.99 -26.48
N GLU A 136 -5.84 -3.34 -26.39
CA GLU A 136 -6.31 -4.73 -26.27
C GLU A 136 -6.02 -5.54 -27.55
N ASP A 137 -5.98 -4.89 -28.72
CA ASP A 137 -5.63 -5.53 -29.99
C ASP A 137 -4.11 -5.79 -30.13
N ILE A 138 -3.25 -5.06 -29.40
CA ILE A 138 -1.78 -5.20 -29.52
C ILE A 138 -1.33 -6.60 -29.08
N GLU A 139 -1.93 -7.17 -28.03
CA GLU A 139 -1.62 -8.53 -27.58
C GLU A 139 -1.96 -9.56 -28.66
N GLN A 140 -3.13 -9.42 -29.32
CA GLN A 140 -3.53 -10.31 -30.42
C GLN A 140 -2.63 -10.16 -31.65
N LEU A 141 -2.20 -8.93 -31.96
CA LEU A 141 -1.25 -8.66 -33.04
C LEU A 141 0.12 -9.25 -32.75
N TRP A 142 0.56 -9.21 -31.50
CA TRP A 142 1.80 -9.85 -31.05
C TRP A 142 1.72 -11.36 -31.18
N ASP A 143 0.65 -11.98 -30.70
CA ASP A 143 0.43 -13.42 -30.82
C ASP A 143 0.42 -13.87 -32.29
N THR A 144 -0.22 -13.08 -33.16
CA THR A 144 -0.23 -13.30 -34.61
C THR A 144 1.17 -13.18 -35.20
N PHE A 145 1.95 -12.19 -34.78
CA PHE A 145 3.33 -11.99 -35.24
C PHE A 145 4.25 -13.13 -34.84
N ILE A 146 4.16 -13.58 -33.58
CA ILE A 146 4.99 -14.66 -33.03
C ILE A 146 4.61 -16.04 -33.59
N SER A 147 3.34 -16.24 -33.95
CA SER A 147 2.84 -17.47 -34.56
C SER A 147 3.34 -17.73 -35.99
N ARG A 148 3.97 -16.74 -36.63
CA ARG A 148 4.61 -16.92 -37.96
C ARG A 148 5.89 -17.75 -37.84
N GLU A 149 6.19 -18.57 -38.85
CA GLU A 149 7.39 -19.41 -38.85
C GLU A 149 8.67 -18.58 -38.57
N ASN A 150 9.54 -19.10 -37.70
CA ASN A 150 10.80 -18.49 -37.26
C ASN A 150 10.71 -17.29 -36.29
N ASN A 151 9.51 -16.85 -35.88
CA ASN A 151 9.37 -15.75 -34.92
C ASN A 151 9.27 -16.16 -33.44
N ASN A 152 9.07 -17.45 -33.12
CA ASN A 152 8.95 -17.91 -31.72
C ASN A 152 10.21 -17.61 -30.86
N LEU A 153 11.40 -17.63 -31.46
CA LEU A 153 12.66 -17.26 -30.78
C LEU A 153 12.75 -15.74 -30.44
N LYS A 154 11.80 -14.94 -30.94
CA LYS A 154 11.66 -13.51 -30.68
C LYS A 154 10.65 -13.22 -29.56
N ASN A 155 9.97 -14.24 -29.04
CA ASN A 155 9.00 -14.08 -27.97
C ASN A 155 9.69 -13.85 -26.62
N ASN A 156 9.93 -12.59 -26.29
CA ASN A 156 10.41 -12.17 -24.99
C ASN A 156 9.77 -10.84 -24.60
N ILE A 157 9.84 -10.52 -23.31
CA ILE A 157 9.18 -9.35 -22.73
C ILE A 157 9.65 -8.03 -23.33
N ASP A 158 10.92 -7.91 -23.70
CA ASP A 158 11.44 -6.64 -24.23
C ASP A 158 10.96 -6.42 -25.67
N ASN A 159 10.97 -7.48 -26.49
CA ASN A 159 10.48 -7.42 -27.86
C ASN A 159 8.98 -7.12 -27.89
N PHE A 160 8.21 -7.68 -26.95
CA PHE A 160 6.81 -7.33 -26.78
C PHE A 160 6.63 -5.84 -26.47
N HIS A 161 7.38 -5.29 -25.51
CA HIS A 161 7.27 -3.86 -25.18
C HIS A 161 7.75 -2.94 -26.32
N ILE A 162 8.77 -3.34 -27.08
CA ILE A 162 9.21 -2.61 -28.28
C ILE A 162 8.13 -2.64 -29.37
N PHE A 163 7.52 -3.81 -29.60
CA PHE A 163 6.40 -3.98 -30.52
C PHE A 163 5.20 -3.11 -30.10
N GLN A 164 4.85 -3.15 -28.83
CA GLN A 164 3.81 -2.31 -28.25
C GLN A 164 4.11 -0.81 -28.46
N ALA A 165 5.34 -0.37 -28.18
CA ALA A 165 5.76 1.01 -28.39
C ALA A 165 5.64 1.44 -29.86
N TYR A 166 6.03 0.58 -30.80
CA TYR A 166 5.87 0.85 -32.23
C TYR A 166 4.41 1.16 -32.58
N TYR A 167 3.47 0.33 -32.12
CA TYR A 167 2.04 0.52 -32.40
C TYR A 167 1.46 1.75 -31.71
N ILE A 168 1.88 2.06 -30.49
CA ILE A 168 1.46 3.28 -29.77
C ILE A 168 1.88 4.52 -30.57
N ILE A 169 3.15 4.61 -30.99
CA ILE A 169 3.65 5.74 -31.77
C ILE A 169 2.89 5.85 -33.10
N LYS A 170 2.69 4.73 -33.80
CA LYS A 170 1.96 4.71 -35.08
C LYS A 170 0.51 5.16 -34.92
N ARG A 171 -0.17 4.73 -33.86
CA ARG A 171 -1.53 5.16 -33.51
C ARG A 171 -1.60 6.65 -33.21
N TRP A 172 -0.62 7.16 -32.47
CA TRP A 172 -0.53 8.58 -32.14
C TRP A 172 -0.43 9.45 -33.40
N PHE A 173 0.41 9.08 -34.39
CA PHE A 173 0.46 9.79 -35.67
C PHE A 173 -0.80 9.66 -36.53
N SER A 174 -1.60 8.60 -36.32
CA SER A 174 -2.79 8.30 -37.15
C SER A 174 -4.09 8.83 -36.56
N THR A 175 -4.08 9.28 -35.30
CA THR A 175 -5.29 9.73 -34.61
C THR A 175 -5.65 11.16 -35.02
N LYS A 176 -6.94 11.39 -35.34
CA LYS A 176 -7.48 12.68 -35.80
C LYS A 176 -7.44 13.81 -34.73
N LYS A 177 -6.94 13.54 -33.52
CA LYS A 177 -6.88 14.49 -32.40
C LYS A 177 -5.96 15.69 -32.71
N TYR A 178 -4.96 15.48 -33.56
CA TYR A 178 -4.04 16.52 -33.99
C TYR A 178 -3.91 16.43 -35.52
N PRO A 179 -4.31 17.45 -36.30
CA PRO A 179 -3.91 17.54 -37.70
C PRO A 179 -2.40 17.82 -37.74
N ILE A 180 -1.58 16.80 -37.51
CA ILE A 180 -0.13 16.94 -37.47
C ILE A 180 0.36 16.93 -38.90
N GLU A 181 0.97 18.04 -39.30
CA GLU A 181 1.86 18.01 -40.44
C GLU A 181 3.11 17.23 -40.03
N ILE A 182 3.30 16.03 -40.57
CA ILE A 182 4.43 15.14 -40.22
C ILE A 182 5.78 15.84 -40.44
N SER A 183 5.87 16.73 -41.43
CA SER A 183 6.99 17.65 -41.68
C SER A 183 7.28 18.54 -40.47
N THR A 184 6.25 19.16 -39.88
CA THR A 184 6.36 20.05 -38.72
C THR A 184 6.78 19.30 -37.47
N PHE A 185 6.16 18.15 -37.17
CA PHE A 185 6.59 17.32 -36.04
C PHE A 185 8.06 16.89 -36.19
N ARG A 186 8.45 16.48 -37.40
CA ARG A 186 9.82 16.10 -37.68
C ARG A 186 10.80 17.25 -37.47
N GLU A 187 10.45 18.46 -37.90
CA GLU A 187 11.28 19.64 -37.66
C GLU A 187 11.46 19.92 -36.16
N LYS A 188 10.38 19.80 -35.37
CA LYS A 188 10.43 19.92 -33.90
C LYS A 188 11.32 18.85 -33.26
N LEU A 189 11.16 17.59 -33.68
CA LEU A 189 11.99 16.48 -33.22
C LEU A 189 13.47 16.72 -33.57
N GLU A 190 13.79 17.00 -34.83
CA GLU A 190 15.18 17.10 -35.29
C GLU A 190 15.88 18.37 -34.76
N LYS A 191 15.25 19.54 -34.89
CA LYS A 191 15.92 20.83 -34.67
C LYS A 191 15.66 21.45 -33.30
N GLN A 192 14.52 21.13 -32.67
CA GLN A 192 14.10 21.77 -31.42
C GLN A 192 14.19 20.84 -30.20
N THR A 193 14.34 19.54 -30.40
CA THR A 193 14.57 18.58 -29.32
C THR A 193 16.06 18.36 -29.12
N PHE A 194 16.54 18.60 -27.90
CA PHE A 194 17.93 18.49 -27.50
C PHE A 194 18.11 17.42 -26.43
N ILE A 195 19.27 16.76 -26.44
CA ILE A 195 19.74 15.85 -25.41
C ILE A 195 20.94 16.49 -24.71
N ILE A 196 21.01 16.37 -23.38
CA ILE A 196 22.22 16.68 -22.62
C ILE A 196 23.15 15.48 -22.72
N TRP A 197 24.14 15.55 -23.59
CA TRP A 197 25.16 14.51 -23.73
C TRP A 197 26.15 14.58 -22.59
N ASN A 198 26.32 13.46 -21.90
CA ASN A 198 27.16 13.37 -20.71
C ASN A 198 28.18 12.23 -20.85
N PRO A 199 29.34 12.49 -21.49
CA PRO A 199 30.39 11.48 -21.62
C PRO A 199 31.13 11.34 -20.28
N VAL A 200 31.29 10.11 -19.82
CA VAL A 200 31.98 9.80 -18.56
C VAL A 200 33.28 9.06 -18.80
N GLU A 201 34.32 9.48 -18.07
CA GLU A 201 35.60 8.79 -17.98
C GLU A 201 35.70 8.14 -16.60
N ILE A 202 35.79 6.80 -16.55
CA ILE A 202 36.06 6.11 -15.29
C ILE A 202 37.57 6.14 -15.03
N GLN A 203 37.96 6.75 -13.92
CA GLN A 203 39.33 6.72 -13.43
C GLN A 203 39.48 5.64 -12.34
N GLY A 204 40.47 4.73 -12.50
CA GLY A 204 40.81 3.74 -11.47
C GLY A 204 40.23 2.34 -11.69
N LYS A 205 40.00 1.60 -10.59
CA LYS A 205 39.52 0.20 -10.56
C LYS A 205 37.99 0.04 -10.44
N GLN A 206 37.22 1.12 -10.56
CA GLN A 206 35.76 1.07 -10.41
C GLN A 206 35.12 0.34 -11.61
N ASP A 207 34.24 -0.63 -11.33
CA ASP A 207 33.46 -1.29 -12.38
C ASP A 207 32.31 -0.39 -12.88
N MET A 208 31.91 -0.54 -14.13
CA MET A 208 30.78 0.18 -14.73
C MET A 208 29.47 -0.11 -14.03
N GLU A 209 29.28 -1.36 -13.61
CA GLU A 209 28.09 -1.77 -12.87
C GLU A 209 28.01 -1.03 -11.53
N ASP A 210 29.13 -0.89 -10.81
CA ASP A 210 29.21 -0.10 -9.58
C ASP A 210 28.95 1.40 -9.84
N TYR A 211 29.47 1.96 -10.94
CA TYR A 211 29.17 3.34 -11.33
C TYR A 211 27.68 3.53 -11.62
N PHE A 212 27.06 2.61 -12.36
CA PHE A 212 25.63 2.63 -12.66
C PHE A 212 24.77 2.52 -11.40
N ILE A 213 25.13 1.60 -10.48
CA ILE A 213 24.42 1.43 -9.20
C ILE A 213 24.57 2.70 -8.36
N ASN A 214 25.76 3.25 -8.20
CA ASN A 214 25.99 4.46 -7.39
C ASN A 214 25.32 5.71 -7.98
N MET A 215 25.35 5.86 -9.30
CA MET A 215 24.67 6.95 -10.00
C MET A 215 23.15 6.89 -9.80
N ASN A 216 22.57 5.69 -9.70
CA ASN A 216 21.14 5.51 -9.44
C ASN A 216 20.81 5.46 -7.94
N ALA A 217 21.76 5.10 -7.07
CA ALA A 217 21.58 5.03 -5.61
C ALA A 217 21.34 6.39 -4.96
N GLY A 218 21.80 7.47 -5.60
CA GLY A 218 21.56 8.87 -5.18
C GLY A 218 20.44 9.58 -5.94
N LYS A 219 19.83 8.96 -6.97
CA LYS A 219 18.67 9.55 -7.64
C LYS A 219 17.48 9.47 -6.69
N ILE A 220 17.12 10.61 -6.10
CA ILE A 220 15.79 10.79 -5.52
C ILE A 220 14.83 10.46 -6.67
N LYS A 221 14.03 9.39 -6.52
CA LYS A 221 12.92 9.11 -7.43
C LYS A 221 12.20 10.45 -7.62
N LEU A 222 11.97 10.93 -8.85
CA LEU A 222 11.13 12.11 -9.06
C LEU A 222 9.71 11.72 -8.64
N THR A 223 9.46 11.80 -7.34
CA THR A 223 8.18 11.49 -6.73
C THR A 223 7.22 12.61 -7.07
N SER A 224 5.94 12.30 -7.03
CA SER A 224 4.87 13.29 -7.13
C SER A 224 5.13 14.49 -6.20
N SER A 225 5.54 14.22 -4.96
CA SER A 225 5.86 15.25 -3.98
C SER A 225 7.01 16.16 -4.43
N GLU A 226 8.13 15.62 -4.90
CA GLU A 226 9.26 16.46 -5.37
C GLU A 226 8.90 17.26 -6.64
N LEU A 227 8.10 16.69 -7.53
CA LEU A 227 7.59 17.39 -8.71
C LEU A 227 6.64 18.54 -8.32
N ILE A 228 5.73 18.31 -7.37
CA ILE A 228 4.81 19.33 -6.84
C ILE A 228 5.59 20.45 -6.14
N LYS A 229 6.63 20.10 -5.37
CA LYS A 229 7.53 21.08 -4.75
C LYS A 229 8.17 21.99 -5.78
N ALA A 230 8.62 21.42 -6.91
CA ALA A 230 9.16 22.21 -8.01
C ALA A 230 8.12 23.18 -8.61
N LEU A 231 6.86 22.75 -8.77
CA LEU A 231 5.78 23.63 -9.24
C LEU A 231 5.56 24.83 -8.31
N PHE A 232 5.58 24.64 -6.99
CA PHE A 232 5.44 25.75 -6.05
C PHE A 232 6.64 26.71 -6.08
N ILE A 233 7.86 26.19 -6.24
CA ILE A 233 9.06 27.01 -6.41
C ILE A 233 8.97 27.84 -7.71
N LEU A 234 8.54 27.24 -8.82
CA LEU A 234 8.33 27.92 -10.09
C LEU A 234 7.30 29.05 -9.94
N LYS A 235 6.18 28.79 -9.24
CA LYS A 235 5.15 29.81 -8.97
C LYS A 235 5.71 31.00 -8.17
N ILE A 236 6.62 30.76 -7.22
CA ILE A 236 7.32 31.83 -6.50
C ILE A 236 8.23 32.61 -7.45
N ASP A 237 8.96 31.92 -8.33
CA ASP A 237 9.84 32.55 -9.32
C ASP A 237 9.10 33.41 -10.35
N ASP A 238 7.90 33.01 -10.75
CA ASP A 238 7.05 33.72 -11.71
C ASP A 238 6.31 34.93 -11.10
N SER A 239 6.34 35.08 -9.78
CA SER A 239 5.69 36.22 -9.10
C SER A 239 6.34 37.57 -9.48
N ASN A 240 5.59 38.67 -9.34
CA ASN A 240 6.12 40.04 -9.56
C ASN A 240 6.96 40.57 -8.37
N ASP A 241 7.28 39.71 -7.40
CA ASP A 241 8.03 40.08 -6.21
C ASP A 241 9.52 40.35 -6.52
N SER A 242 10.17 41.15 -5.66
CA SER A 242 11.62 41.36 -5.73
C SER A 242 12.40 40.07 -5.44
N TRP A 243 13.64 39.97 -5.93
CA TRP A 243 14.48 38.80 -5.75
C TRP A 243 14.63 38.39 -4.28
N ASP A 244 14.85 39.35 -3.37
CA ASP A 244 14.99 39.08 -1.93
C ASP A 244 13.73 38.45 -1.33
N ILE A 245 12.54 38.89 -1.77
CA ILE A 245 11.25 38.35 -1.33
C ILE A 245 11.04 36.93 -1.86
N LYS A 246 11.38 36.69 -3.14
CA LYS A 246 11.29 35.35 -3.75
C LYS A 246 12.20 34.36 -3.03
N GLU A 247 13.43 34.77 -2.74
CA GLU A 247 14.42 33.95 -2.03
C GLU A 247 13.95 33.66 -0.58
N PHE A 248 13.35 34.63 0.09
CA PHE A 248 12.73 34.43 1.40
C PHE A 248 11.59 33.40 1.35
N LYS A 249 10.64 33.54 0.42
CA LYS A 249 9.50 32.61 0.27
C LYS A 249 9.94 31.19 -0.04
N LYS A 250 10.98 31.00 -0.86
CA LYS A 250 11.55 29.67 -1.13
C LYS A 250 12.14 29.02 0.13
N LYS A 251 12.83 29.80 0.96
CA LYS A 251 13.39 29.32 2.24
C LYS A 251 12.29 28.98 3.23
N GLU A 252 11.25 29.81 3.31
CA GLU A 252 10.06 29.54 4.12
C GLU A 252 9.39 28.23 3.71
N LEU A 253 9.07 28.06 2.42
CA LEU A 253 8.51 26.80 1.89
C LEU A 253 9.39 25.60 2.20
N ALA A 254 10.71 25.71 2.03
CA ALA A 254 11.63 24.61 2.32
C ALA A 254 11.64 24.24 3.81
N ASN A 255 11.56 25.23 4.71
CA ASN A 255 11.51 25.00 6.15
C ASN A 255 10.18 24.36 6.57
N GLU A 256 9.06 24.90 6.09
CA GLU A 256 7.72 24.36 6.37
C GLU A 256 7.58 22.94 5.84
N TRP A 257 8.05 22.67 4.62
CA TRP A 257 8.10 21.33 4.05
C TRP A 257 8.82 20.34 4.97
N ASN A 258 10.03 20.70 5.41
CA ASN A 258 10.84 19.84 6.27
C ASN A 258 10.16 19.62 7.63
N GLN A 259 9.54 20.66 8.19
CA GLN A 259 8.80 20.54 9.45
C GLN A 259 7.61 19.59 9.30
N ILE A 260 6.77 19.79 8.27
CA ILE A 260 5.60 18.97 7.98
C ILE A 260 6.01 17.51 7.78
N GLU A 261 7.01 17.26 6.93
CA GLU A 261 7.50 15.91 6.68
C GLU A 261 8.01 15.27 7.98
N ASN A 262 8.79 15.99 8.80
CA ASN A 262 9.29 15.46 10.07
C ASN A 262 8.17 15.16 11.08
N GLU A 263 7.14 16.01 11.19
CA GLU A 263 5.98 15.73 12.03
C GLU A 263 5.19 14.53 11.51
N LEU A 264 5.02 14.41 10.19
CA LEU A 264 4.41 13.23 9.57
C LEU A 264 5.23 11.96 9.79
N GLN A 265 6.55 12.03 10.00
CA GLN A 265 7.38 10.87 10.34
C GLN A 265 7.10 10.31 11.75
N ASN A 266 6.49 11.09 12.65
CA ASN A 266 6.03 10.59 13.94
C ASN A 266 5.00 9.46 13.73
N LYS A 267 5.24 8.30 14.34
CA LYS A 267 4.37 7.11 14.17
C LYS A 267 2.95 7.36 14.68
N ASP A 268 2.81 7.90 15.89
CA ASP A 268 1.50 8.19 16.48
C ASP A 268 0.70 9.14 15.58
N PHE A 269 1.37 10.15 15.01
CA PHE A 269 0.76 11.09 14.07
C PHE A 269 0.40 10.42 12.74
N TRP A 270 1.27 9.57 12.21
CA TRP A 270 1.04 8.96 10.91
C TRP A 270 -0.08 7.93 10.93
N PHE A 271 -0.10 7.05 11.93
CA PHE A 271 -1.00 5.92 11.97
C PHE A 271 -2.42 6.27 12.46
N PHE A 272 -2.66 7.49 12.97
CA PHE A 272 -4.03 7.96 13.21
C PHE A 272 -4.71 8.50 11.94
N ILE A 273 -3.95 8.99 10.95
CA ILE A 273 -4.49 9.55 9.69
C ILE A 273 -4.34 8.63 8.48
N ASN A 274 -3.39 7.70 8.51
CA ASN A 274 -3.15 6.77 7.42
C ASN A 274 -3.46 5.35 7.86
N ASN A 275 -3.93 4.50 6.95
CA ASN A 275 -4.05 3.07 7.15
C ASN A 275 -2.97 2.37 6.31
N SER A 276 -1.99 1.75 6.98
CA SER A 276 -0.79 1.12 6.40
C SER A 276 -1.07 0.10 5.30
N ASN A 277 -2.27 -0.46 5.27
CA ASN A 277 -2.65 -1.52 4.32
C ASN A 277 -2.93 -1.02 2.89
N ARG A 278 -2.83 0.28 2.61
CA ARG A 278 -3.34 0.86 1.35
C ARG A 278 -2.32 1.60 0.48
N THR A 279 -1.26 2.22 1.02
CA THR A 279 -0.30 2.98 0.18
C THR A 279 1.01 3.28 0.91
N GLU A 280 2.15 2.93 0.30
CA GLU A 280 3.47 3.38 0.73
C GLU A 280 3.81 4.71 0.04
N TYR A 281 3.99 5.76 0.83
CA TYR A 281 4.43 7.06 0.33
C TYR A 281 5.96 7.19 0.44
N PRO A 282 6.67 7.54 -0.66
CA PRO A 282 8.10 7.84 -0.59
C PRO A 282 8.44 8.99 0.37
N THR A 283 7.58 10.02 0.39
CA THR A 283 7.59 11.13 1.34
C THR A 283 6.16 11.30 1.87
N ARG A 284 5.98 11.33 3.19
CA ARG A 284 4.64 11.26 3.82
C ARG A 284 3.77 12.48 3.50
N ILE A 285 4.39 13.63 3.20
CA ILE A 285 3.69 14.83 2.72
C ILE A 285 2.88 14.59 1.43
N GLY A 286 3.20 13.54 0.66
CA GLY A 286 2.39 13.07 -0.46
C GLY A 286 0.92 12.87 -0.10
N LYS A 287 0.64 12.41 1.13
CA LYS A 287 -0.73 12.24 1.63
C LYS A 287 -1.52 13.55 1.64
N LEU A 288 -0.87 14.67 1.94
CA LEU A 288 -1.51 15.98 1.96
C LEU A 288 -1.85 16.48 0.55
N PHE A 289 -1.03 16.15 -0.45
CA PHE A 289 -1.33 16.46 -1.84
C PHE A 289 -2.51 15.64 -2.36
N ASP A 290 -2.59 14.36 -1.99
CA ASP A 290 -3.76 13.54 -2.32
C ASP A 290 -5.03 14.10 -1.68
N LEU A 291 -4.97 14.52 -0.41
CA LEU A 291 -6.11 15.17 0.26
C LEU A 291 -6.54 16.45 -0.45
N MET A 292 -5.57 17.30 -0.80
CA MET A 292 -5.80 18.57 -1.47
C MET A 292 -6.40 18.39 -2.87
N THR A 293 -5.99 17.35 -3.60
CA THR A 293 -6.40 17.08 -4.98
C THR A 293 -7.57 16.12 -5.09
N GLU A 294 -8.07 15.61 -3.96
CA GLU A 294 -9.13 14.60 -3.88
C GLU A 294 -8.79 13.32 -4.65
N ASN A 295 -7.52 12.94 -4.64
CA ASN A 295 -7.05 11.75 -5.34
C ASN A 295 -7.63 10.49 -4.69
N SER A 296 -8.49 9.78 -5.43
CA SER A 296 -9.03 8.47 -5.05
C SER A 296 -8.33 7.30 -5.73
N ASP A 297 -7.38 7.55 -6.64
CA ASP A 297 -6.71 6.52 -7.44
C ASP A 297 -5.33 6.17 -6.85
N GLU A 298 -5.31 5.15 -5.98
CA GLU A 298 -4.11 4.61 -5.35
C GLU A 298 -3.06 4.05 -6.35
N LYS A 299 -3.41 3.91 -7.64
CA LYS A 299 -2.49 3.35 -8.66
C LYS A 299 -1.67 4.40 -9.39
N ASN A 300 -2.04 5.67 -9.31
CA ASN A 300 -1.36 6.74 -10.05
C ASN A 300 -0.61 7.68 -9.10
N ASP A 301 0.64 7.32 -8.79
CA ASP A 301 1.57 8.13 -7.99
C ASP A 301 1.60 9.60 -8.44
N LEU A 302 1.45 9.90 -9.73
CA LEU A 302 1.60 11.26 -10.30
C LEU A 302 0.28 12.04 -10.44
N TYR A 303 -0.86 11.49 -10.03
CA TYR A 303 -2.16 12.13 -10.21
C TYR A 303 -2.23 13.54 -9.60
N ALA A 304 -1.81 13.68 -8.34
CA ALA A 304 -1.80 14.97 -7.65
C ALA A 304 -0.94 16.00 -8.38
N TYR A 305 0.25 15.59 -8.85
CA TYR A 305 1.13 16.44 -9.65
C TYR A 305 0.44 16.93 -10.93
N HIS A 306 -0.20 16.04 -11.70
CA HIS A 306 -0.87 16.42 -12.93
C HIS A 306 -2.01 17.42 -12.70
N LEU A 307 -2.82 17.23 -11.66
CA LEU A 307 -3.90 18.17 -11.33
C LEU A 307 -3.36 19.54 -10.91
N ILE A 308 -2.32 19.58 -10.09
CA ILE A 308 -1.69 20.84 -9.65
C ILE A 308 -1.06 21.56 -10.83
N SER A 309 -0.35 20.83 -11.70
CA SER A 309 0.24 21.39 -12.92
C SER A 309 -0.81 21.93 -13.89
N LYS A 310 -1.97 21.26 -14.01
CA LYS A 310 -3.05 21.65 -14.93
C LYS A 310 -3.86 22.84 -14.41
N TYR A 311 -4.01 22.96 -13.08
CA TYR A 311 -4.81 23.99 -12.44
C TYR A 311 -4.01 24.74 -11.35
N PRO A 312 -2.90 25.43 -11.71
CA PRO A 312 -1.96 26.02 -10.75
C PRO A 312 -2.57 27.17 -9.92
N GLU A 313 -3.68 27.75 -10.37
CA GLU A 313 -4.41 28.78 -9.62
C GLU A 313 -5.32 28.21 -8.52
N LYS A 314 -5.73 26.94 -8.64
CA LYS A 314 -6.62 26.29 -7.66
C LYS A 314 -5.86 25.77 -6.44
N TYR A 315 -4.60 25.38 -6.62
CA TYR A 315 -3.80 24.70 -5.60
C TYR A 315 -2.61 25.57 -5.19
N SER A 316 -2.48 25.84 -3.90
CA SER A 316 -1.41 26.65 -3.32
C SER A 316 -0.73 25.93 -2.18
N TRP A 317 0.48 26.35 -1.82
CA TRP A 317 1.21 25.79 -0.69
C TRP A 317 0.45 26.04 0.63
N GLU A 318 -0.23 27.19 0.72
CA GLU A 318 -1.08 27.55 1.85
C GLU A 318 -2.20 26.53 2.08
N ASN A 319 -2.76 25.92 1.02
CA ASN A 319 -3.74 24.83 1.18
C ASN A 319 -3.14 23.63 1.93
N VAL A 320 -1.89 23.26 1.62
CA VAL A 320 -1.18 22.13 2.22
C VAL A 320 -0.95 22.41 3.71
N VAL A 321 -0.49 23.62 4.02
CA VAL A 321 -0.28 24.09 5.40
C VAL A 321 -1.59 24.10 6.20
N LEU A 322 -2.70 24.54 5.59
CA LEU A 322 -4.02 24.52 6.23
C LEU A 322 -4.50 23.10 6.53
N ILE A 323 -4.36 22.17 5.59
CA ILE A 323 -4.69 20.76 5.80
C ILE A 323 -3.84 20.21 6.94
N PHE A 324 -2.52 20.42 6.90
CA PHE A 324 -1.61 19.95 7.93
C PHE A 324 -1.96 20.47 9.32
N ASN A 325 -2.17 21.77 9.46
CA ASN A 325 -2.55 22.39 10.73
C ASN A 325 -3.87 21.82 11.25
N LYS A 326 -4.83 21.51 10.36
CA LYS A 326 -6.08 20.88 10.76
C LYS A 326 -5.88 19.47 11.31
N LEU A 327 -5.03 18.66 10.65
CA LEU A 327 -4.65 17.34 11.16
C LEU A 327 -3.93 17.45 12.51
N LYS A 328 -3.11 18.48 12.70
CA LYS A 328 -2.43 18.75 13.97
C LYS A 328 -3.39 19.11 15.09
N GLU A 329 -4.39 19.96 14.83
CA GLU A 329 -5.47 20.23 15.79
C GLU A 329 -6.18 18.94 16.23
N TRP A 330 -6.49 18.05 15.26
CA TRP A 330 -7.11 16.76 15.55
C TRP A 330 -6.21 15.81 16.34
N TYR A 331 -4.91 15.85 16.10
CA TYR A 331 -3.94 15.06 16.84
C TYR A 331 -3.80 15.50 18.29
N GLU A 332 -3.81 16.81 18.54
CA GLU A 332 -3.67 17.37 19.89
C GLU A 332 -4.94 17.18 20.74
N ASP A 333 -6.12 17.22 20.12
CA ASP A 333 -7.37 16.88 20.82
C ASP A 333 -7.54 15.35 20.91
N ILE A 334 -7.19 14.78 22.06
CA ILE A 334 -7.21 13.32 22.29
C ILE A 334 -8.56 12.68 21.97
N PRO A 335 -9.71 13.28 22.35
CA PRO A 335 -10.99 12.74 21.95
C PRO A 335 -11.13 12.64 20.42
N THR A 336 -10.85 13.72 19.68
CA THR A 336 -10.89 13.73 18.22
C THR A 336 -9.91 12.72 17.61
N PHE A 337 -8.67 12.65 18.13
CA PHE A 337 -7.66 11.68 17.72
C PHE A 337 -8.20 10.24 17.79
N HIS A 338 -8.86 9.86 18.89
CA HIS A 338 -9.43 8.53 19.06
C HIS A 338 -10.58 8.23 18.10
N ARG A 339 -11.51 9.19 17.88
CA ARG A 339 -12.65 8.95 16.96
C ARG A 339 -12.18 8.87 15.50
N ILE A 340 -11.30 9.77 15.06
CA ILE A 340 -10.73 9.75 13.70
C ILE A 340 -9.90 8.49 13.50
N GLY A 341 -9.02 8.19 14.45
CA GLY A 341 -8.20 6.99 14.41
C GLY A 341 -9.06 5.73 14.35
N PHE A 342 -10.13 5.63 15.14
CA PHE A 342 -11.10 4.54 15.03
C PHE A 342 -11.70 4.45 13.62
N LEU A 343 -12.29 5.53 13.09
CA LEU A 343 -12.98 5.53 11.79
C LEU A 343 -12.06 5.09 10.63
N ILE A 344 -10.79 5.51 10.65
CA ILE A 344 -9.80 5.17 9.62
C ILE A 344 -9.30 3.73 9.79
N ASN A 345 -9.03 3.30 11.03
CA ASN A 345 -8.49 1.97 11.32
C ASN A 345 -9.54 0.86 11.24
N SER A 346 -10.81 1.17 11.49
CA SER A 346 -11.95 0.27 11.29
C SER A 346 -12.34 0.16 9.81
N GLY A 347 -11.91 1.11 8.96
CA GLY A 347 -12.37 1.22 7.59
C GLY A 347 -13.80 1.76 7.45
N THR A 348 -14.37 2.32 8.52
CA THR A 348 -15.71 2.95 8.50
C THR A 348 -15.71 4.23 7.66
N SER A 349 -14.60 4.98 7.64
CA SER A 349 -14.44 6.16 6.79
C SER A 349 -13.00 6.32 6.31
N THR A 350 -12.80 7.15 5.29
CA THR A 350 -11.47 7.54 4.79
C THR A 350 -11.10 8.91 5.33
N LEU A 351 -9.80 9.20 5.42
CA LEU A 351 -9.33 10.54 5.77
C LEU A 351 -9.87 11.60 4.79
N GLN A 352 -10.00 11.27 3.50
CA GLN A 352 -10.58 12.15 2.49
C GLN A 352 -12.02 12.55 2.84
N ASN A 353 -12.87 11.57 3.17
CA ASN A 353 -14.26 11.81 3.49
C ASN A 353 -14.38 12.65 4.78
N ILE A 354 -13.59 12.30 5.81
CA ILE A 354 -13.57 13.07 7.06
C ILE A 354 -13.13 14.51 6.80
N HIS A 355 -12.10 14.71 5.98
CA HIS A 355 -11.63 16.04 5.62
C HIS A 355 -12.73 16.85 4.94
N GLN A 356 -13.38 16.32 3.90
CA GLN A 356 -14.44 16.99 3.15
C GLN A 356 -15.64 17.40 4.02
N GLU A 357 -16.13 16.50 4.87
CA GLU A 357 -17.28 16.76 5.76
C GLU A 357 -16.98 17.79 6.86
N THR A 358 -15.70 17.98 7.19
CA THR A 358 -15.28 18.86 8.29
C THR A 358 -14.71 20.20 7.83
N VAL A 359 -14.52 20.42 6.53
CA VAL A 359 -14.04 21.71 5.99
C VAL A 359 -14.97 22.85 6.41
N GLY A 360 -14.41 23.88 7.04
CA GLY A 360 -15.17 25.08 7.44
C GLY A 360 -16.11 24.89 8.63
N GLN A 361 -16.15 23.69 9.23
CA GLN A 361 -17.01 23.39 10.37
C GLN A 361 -16.36 23.82 11.70
N LYS A 362 -17.21 24.15 12.69
CA LYS A 362 -16.77 24.41 14.06
C LYS A 362 -16.39 23.10 14.75
N GLN A 363 -15.49 23.16 15.73
CA GLN A 363 -15.03 21.97 16.47
C GLN A 363 -16.17 21.17 17.12
N SER A 364 -17.19 21.85 17.65
CA SER A 364 -18.38 21.19 18.20
C SER A 364 -19.10 20.32 17.16
N THR A 365 -19.29 20.86 15.95
CA THR A 365 -19.93 20.15 14.84
C THR A 365 -19.08 18.97 14.36
N ILE A 366 -17.75 19.12 14.35
CA ILE A 366 -16.83 18.03 14.01
C ILE A 366 -16.96 16.88 15.01
N SER A 367 -16.96 17.18 16.32
CA SER A 367 -17.11 16.16 17.36
C SER A 367 -18.44 15.39 17.25
N THR A 368 -19.54 16.10 16.95
CA THR A 368 -20.85 15.49 16.70
C THR A 368 -20.81 14.60 15.47
N PHE A 369 -20.32 15.10 14.33
CA PHE A 369 -20.18 14.33 13.09
C PHE A 369 -19.38 13.03 13.28
N LEU A 370 -18.25 13.10 13.99
CA LEU A 370 -17.41 11.93 14.25
C LEU A 370 -18.15 10.90 15.11
N SER A 371 -18.85 11.35 16.15
CA SER A 371 -19.63 10.48 17.04
C SER A 371 -20.81 9.85 16.29
N ASP A 372 -21.55 10.64 15.52
CA ASP A 372 -22.68 10.18 14.71
C ASP A 372 -22.25 9.18 13.62
N SER A 373 -21.07 9.38 13.04
CA SER A 373 -20.48 8.44 12.07
C SER A 373 -20.20 7.08 12.72
N ILE A 374 -19.71 7.06 13.95
CA ILE A 374 -19.52 5.83 14.72
C ILE A 374 -20.88 5.21 15.03
N ILE A 375 -21.80 5.98 15.64
CA ILE A 375 -23.15 5.51 15.98
C ILE A 375 -23.84 4.88 14.76
N SER A 376 -23.78 5.53 13.60
CA SER A 376 -24.39 5.06 12.35
C SER A 376 -23.86 3.69 11.92
N ASP A 377 -22.57 3.40 12.11
CA ASP A 377 -22.00 2.10 11.78
C ASP A 377 -22.49 0.99 12.75
N PHE A 378 -22.76 1.35 14.00
CA PHE A 378 -23.27 0.45 15.05
C PHE A 378 -24.81 0.27 15.04
N LYS A 379 -25.58 1.22 14.47
CA LYS A 379 -27.05 1.12 14.32
C LYS A 379 -27.55 -0.11 13.55
N LYS A 380 -26.66 -0.81 12.85
CA LYS A 380 -27.00 -2.08 12.18
C LYS A 380 -27.32 -3.21 13.17
N PHE A 381 -27.01 -3.05 14.45
CA PHE A 381 -27.20 -4.04 15.50
C PHE A 381 -28.01 -3.46 16.65
N THR A 382 -29.02 -4.22 17.10
CA THR A 382 -29.92 -3.83 18.19
C THR A 382 -29.39 -4.24 19.56
N SER A 383 -28.58 -5.30 19.61
CA SER A 383 -27.93 -5.78 20.83
C SER A 383 -26.50 -6.25 20.54
N LEU A 384 -25.65 -6.26 21.57
CA LEU A 384 -24.38 -6.97 21.53
C LEU A 384 -24.56 -8.48 21.39
N ASP A 385 -25.74 -9.02 21.70
CA ASP A 385 -26.06 -10.43 21.47
C ASP A 385 -26.14 -10.78 19.97
N ASP A 386 -26.34 -9.78 19.11
CA ASP A 386 -26.34 -9.94 17.65
C ASP A 386 -24.90 -10.11 17.08
N LEU A 387 -23.87 -9.87 17.89
CA LEU A 387 -22.45 -9.98 17.49
C LEU A 387 -21.94 -11.40 17.68
N ASN A 388 -21.55 -12.02 16.57
CA ASN A 388 -21.09 -13.40 16.51
C ASN A 388 -19.92 -13.55 15.53
N TYR A 389 -18.88 -14.24 15.97
CA TYR A 389 -17.65 -14.48 15.20
C TYR A 389 -17.90 -15.12 13.82
N GLU A 390 -18.89 -16.01 13.67
CA GLU A 390 -19.15 -16.70 12.41
C GLU A 390 -19.92 -15.84 11.42
N THR A 391 -20.86 -15.02 11.90
CA THR A 391 -21.77 -14.26 11.04
C THR A 391 -21.26 -12.85 10.73
N ASN A 392 -20.61 -12.20 11.70
CA ASN A 392 -20.14 -10.80 11.57
C ASN A 392 -18.78 -10.54 12.27
N PRO A 393 -17.72 -11.28 11.90
CA PRO A 393 -16.40 -11.14 12.54
C PRO A 393 -15.80 -9.74 12.42
N GLU A 394 -16.02 -9.04 11.29
CA GLU A 394 -15.55 -7.68 11.11
C GLU A 394 -16.17 -6.73 12.16
N MET A 395 -17.47 -6.88 12.42
CA MET A 395 -18.16 -6.05 13.41
C MET A 395 -17.71 -6.38 14.84
N CYS A 396 -17.48 -7.66 15.15
CA CYS A 396 -16.87 -8.06 16.41
C CYS A 396 -15.52 -7.37 16.61
N GLN A 397 -14.66 -7.35 15.58
CA GLN A 397 -13.37 -6.67 15.63
C GLN A 397 -13.51 -5.15 15.81
N LYS A 398 -14.41 -4.48 15.08
CA LYS A 398 -14.68 -3.05 15.26
C LYS A 398 -15.16 -2.72 16.67
N THR A 399 -16.06 -3.53 17.21
CA THR A 399 -16.59 -3.39 18.57
C THR A 399 -15.47 -3.49 19.60
N LEU A 400 -14.61 -4.51 19.49
CA LEU A 400 -13.48 -4.68 20.40
C LEU A 400 -12.42 -3.59 20.24
N LEU A 401 -12.18 -3.09 19.02
CA LEU A 401 -11.29 -1.94 18.80
C LEU A 401 -11.81 -0.70 19.53
N LEU A 402 -13.09 -0.35 19.31
CA LEU A 402 -13.72 0.79 19.98
C LEU A 402 -13.71 0.63 21.50
N TYR A 403 -14.04 -0.56 22.00
CA TYR A 403 -13.99 -0.88 23.42
C TYR A 403 -12.60 -0.63 24.02
N ASN A 404 -11.54 -1.08 23.35
CA ASN A 404 -10.18 -0.87 23.83
C ASN A 404 -9.76 0.61 23.82
N ILE A 405 -10.19 1.38 22.81
CA ILE A 405 -9.95 2.82 22.75
C ILE A 405 -10.65 3.53 23.92
N LEU A 406 -11.94 3.27 24.12
CA LEU A 406 -12.74 3.89 25.18
C LEU A 406 -12.27 3.47 26.59
N LEU A 407 -11.78 2.24 26.76
CA LEU A 407 -11.16 1.81 28.01
C LEU A 407 -9.91 2.65 28.36
N ILE A 408 -9.09 3.01 27.36
CA ILE A 408 -7.94 3.90 27.59
C ILE A 408 -8.43 5.29 28.00
N GLU A 409 -9.48 5.81 27.37
CA GLU A 409 -10.08 7.10 27.77
C GLU A 409 -10.60 7.07 29.22
N GLU A 410 -11.27 5.99 29.62
CA GLU A 410 -11.85 5.82 30.97
C GLU A 410 -10.74 5.70 32.03
N GLN A 411 -9.70 4.89 31.77
CA GLN A 411 -8.71 4.50 32.79
C GLN A 411 -7.43 5.34 32.79
N PHE A 412 -7.07 5.90 31.64
CA PHE A 412 -5.86 6.69 31.45
C PHE A 412 -6.15 8.01 30.71
N PRO A 413 -6.92 8.94 31.32
CA PRO A 413 -7.24 10.21 30.71
C PRO A 413 -5.97 10.95 30.27
N GLY A 414 -5.96 11.43 29.03
CA GLY A 414 -4.80 12.10 28.45
C GLY A 414 -3.81 11.17 27.73
N GLN A 415 -4.03 9.84 27.73
CA GLN A 415 -3.25 8.92 26.91
C GLN A 415 -3.89 8.66 25.55
N ARG A 416 -3.03 8.48 24.55
CA ARG A 416 -3.42 8.12 23.18
C ARG A 416 -3.41 6.60 23.01
N PHE A 417 -4.41 6.07 22.32
CA PHE A 417 -4.40 4.70 21.84
C PHE A 417 -3.26 4.53 20.81
N PRO A 418 -2.42 3.48 20.94
CA PRO A 418 -1.27 3.27 20.07
C PRO A 418 -1.69 2.67 18.72
N PHE A 419 -2.20 3.51 17.82
CA PHE A 419 -2.59 3.09 16.46
C PHE A 419 -1.40 2.57 15.65
N ASP A 420 -0.18 2.98 15.96
CA ASP A 420 1.04 2.45 15.35
C ASP A 420 1.18 0.95 15.59
N HIS A 421 1.05 0.50 16.84
CA HIS A 421 1.06 -0.92 17.17
C HIS A 421 -0.14 -1.69 16.61
N TYR A 422 -1.27 -1.01 16.41
CA TYR A 422 -2.43 -1.59 15.75
C TYR A 422 -2.19 -1.79 14.25
N GLN A 423 -1.62 -0.82 13.54
CA GLN A 423 -1.47 -0.90 12.09
C GLN A 423 -0.23 -1.66 11.61
N GLU A 424 0.81 -1.77 12.42
CA GLU A 424 2.02 -2.53 12.07
C GLU A 424 1.79 -4.05 12.06
N LYS A 425 0.61 -4.52 12.50
CA LYS A 425 0.28 -5.93 12.64
C LYS A 425 -1.06 -6.26 12.00
N GLU A 426 -1.19 -7.52 11.60
CA GLU A 426 -2.50 -8.08 11.26
C GLU A 426 -3.23 -8.53 12.54
N TRP A 427 -4.50 -8.13 12.67
CA TRP A 427 -5.34 -8.46 13.82
C TRP A 427 -6.30 -9.61 13.53
N SER A 428 -6.68 -10.29 14.59
CA SER A 428 -7.65 -11.39 14.58
C SER A 428 -8.41 -11.43 15.90
N LEU A 429 -9.51 -12.15 15.89
CA LEU A 429 -10.29 -12.45 17.09
C LEU A 429 -9.79 -13.77 17.66
N GLU A 430 -9.54 -13.77 18.97
CA GLU A 430 -9.20 -14.94 19.76
C GLU A 430 -10.39 -15.34 20.62
N HIS A 431 -10.68 -16.63 20.66
CA HIS A 431 -11.69 -17.20 21.55
C HIS A 431 -11.07 -17.41 22.92
N ILE A 432 -11.52 -16.67 23.93
CA ILE A 432 -10.96 -16.74 25.30
C ILE A 432 -11.14 -18.16 25.85
N HIS A 433 -12.36 -18.69 25.75
CA HIS A 433 -12.65 -20.10 25.88
C HIS A 433 -12.49 -20.81 24.52
N PRO A 434 -11.74 -21.92 24.43
CA PRO A 434 -11.45 -22.58 23.15
C PRO A 434 -12.69 -23.13 22.43
N GLN A 435 -12.83 -22.81 21.14
CA GLN A 435 -13.94 -23.26 20.30
C GLN A 435 -13.69 -24.59 19.57
N ASN A 436 -12.45 -25.08 19.47
CA ASN A 436 -12.14 -26.22 18.61
C ASN A 436 -11.14 -27.22 19.23
N PRO A 437 -11.57 -28.47 19.50
CA PRO A 437 -10.73 -29.50 20.07
C PRO A 437 -9.77 -30.17 19.07
N ARG A 438 -9.86 -29.91 17.76
CA ARG A 438 -8.91 -30.43 16.74
C ARG A 438 -7.46 -29.99 16.96
N GLY A 439 -7.25 -28.94 17.75
CA GLY A 439 -5.91 -28.50 18.14
C GLY A 439 -5.26 -29.37 19.21
N PHE A 440 -6.03 -30.19 19.93
CA PHE A 440 -5.53 -31.07 20.97
C PHE A 440 -4.87 -32.31 20.37
N LYS A 441 -3.66 -32.58 20.83
CA LYS A 441 -2.85 -33.72 20.39
C LYS A 441 -2.91 -34.87 21.39
N THR A 442 -3.13 -34.57 22.67
CA THR A 442 -3.03 -35.52 23.77
C THR A 442 -4.34 -35.71 24.53
N ILE A 443 -4.51 -36.87 25.15
CA ILE A 443 -5.64 -37.16 26.05
C ILE A 443 -5.69 -36.16 27.21
N LYS A 444 -4.52 -35.76 27.75
CA LYS A 444 -4.40 -34.77 28.81
C LYS A 444 -5.07 -33.43 28.47
N GLU A 445 -4.78 -32.89 27.29
CA GLU A 445 -5.36 -31.62 26.84
C GLU A 445 -6.89 -31.70 26.75
N ILE A 446 -7.42 -32.84 26.30
CA ILE A 446 -8.86 -33.05 26.17
C ILE A 446 -9.54 -33.24 27.52
N LYS A 447 -8.89 -33.92 28.47
CA LYS A 447 -9.39 -33.99 29.85
C LYS A 447 -9.49 -32.61 30.48
N ILE A 448 -8.47 -31.75 30.29
CA ILE A 448 -8.48 -30.37 30.78
C ILE A 448 -9.64 -29.60 30.14
N TRP A 449 -9.77 -29.68 28.82
CA TRP A 449 -10.87 -29.06 28.08
C TRP A 449 -12.26 -29.54 28.55
N MET A 450 -12.41 -30.85 28.80
CA MET A 450 -13.66 -31.43 29.31
C MET A 450 -14.02 -30.90 30.70
N GLU A 451 -13.03 -30.78 31.59
CA GLU A 451 -13.25 -30.23 32.92
C GLU A 451 -13.66 -28.76 32.85
N ASP A 452 -13.10 -27.98 31.92
CA ASP A 452 -13.53 -26.59 31.67
C ASP A 452 -14.99 -26.54 31.19
N TYR A 453 -15.39 -27.44 30.28
CA TYR A 453 -16.78 -27.54 29.80
C TYR A 453 -17.76 -27.98 30.88
N LYS A 454 -17.42 -28.98 31.69
CA LYS A 454 -18.25 -29.45 32.82
C LYS A 454 -18.50 -28.32 33.83
N LYS A 455 -17.50 -27.51 34.15
CA LYS A 455 -17.69 -26.38 35.06
C LYS A 455 -18.55 -25.30 34.44
N ARG A 456 -18.40 -25.05 33.14
CA ARG A 456 -19.24 -24.09 32.40
C ARG A 456 -20.71 -24.54 32.34
N MET A 457 -20.96 -25.85 32.29
CA MET A 457 -22.31 -26.45 32.35
C MET A 457 -23.04 -26.12 33.65
N GLU A 458 -22.36 -26.16 34.80
CA GLU A 458 -22.97 -25.86 36.11
C GLU A 458 -23.55 -24.42 36.19
N GLU A 459 -23.04 -23.54 35.32
CA GLU A 459 -23.42 -22.13 35.23
C GLU A 459 -24.52 -21.85 34.19
N ILE A 460 -24.89 -22.82 33.35
CA ILE A 460 -25.97 -22.64 32.38
C ILE A 460 -27.27 -22.36 33.13
N ARG A 461 -28.04 -21.40 32.62
CA ARG A 461 -29.37 -21.02 33.11
C ARG A 461 -30.30 -20.83 31.93
N GLY A 462 -31.57 -21.18 32.07
CA GLY A 462 -32.59 -20.93 31.06
C GLY A 462 -32.67 -21.94 29.91
N VAL A 463 -31.96 -23.07 30.00
CA VAL A 463 -32.09 -24.22 29.09
C VAL A 463 -33.21 -25.13 29.58
N ALA A 464 -33.95 -25.77 28.67
CA ALA A 464 -35.00 -26.72 29.03
C ALA A 464 -34.40 -27.94 29.74
N GLU A 465 -35.06 -28.45 30.79
CA GLU A 465 -34.57 -29.61 31.58
C GLU A 465 -34.23 -30.84 30.70
N GLU A 466 -34.97 -31.04 29.61
CA GLU A 466 -34.74 -32.13 28.67
C GLU A 466 -33.42 -31.96 27.89
N GLU A 467 -33.10 -30.74 27.46
CA GLU A 467 -31.92 -30.40 26.69
C GLU A 467 -30.65 -30.40 27.57
N GLU A 468 -30.76 -29.91 28.81
CA GLU A 468 -29.69 -30.01 29.81
C GLU A 468 -29.35 -31.49 30.11
N LYS A 469 -30.38 -32.34 30.25
CA LYS A 469 -30.20 -33.77 30.50
C LYS A 469 -29.58 -34.48 29.31
N GLU A 470 -29.98 -34.16 28.07
CA GLU A 470 -29.36 -34.69 26.85
C GLU A 470 -27.87 -34.31 26.77
N LEU A 471 -27.56 -33.05 27.07
CA LEU A 471 -26.20 -32.50 27.06
C LEU A 471 -25.30 -33.21 28.08
N LEU A 472 -25.81 -33.45 29.29
CA LEU A 472 -25.11 -34.21 30.34
C LEU A 472 -24.84 -35.66 29.93
N GLU A 473 -25.81 -36.34 29.32
CA GLU A 473 -25.62 -37.73 28.85
C GLU A 473 -24.58 -37.83 27.73
N LYS A 474 -24.57 -36.86 26.80
CA LYS A 474 -23.53 -36.80 25.75
C LYS A 474 -22.15 -36.55 26.33
N LEU A 475 -21.99 -35.64 27.30
CA LEU A 475 -20.71 -35.42 27.98
C LEU A 475 -20.20 -36.65 28.71
N LYS A 476 -21.07 -37.36 29.46
CA LYS A 476 -20.71 -38.63 30.11
C LYS A 476 -20.27 -39.68 29.09
N THR A 477 -20.95 -39.75 27.95
CA THR A 477 -20.61 -40.68 26.87
C THR A 477 -19.22 -40.37 26.29
N LEU A 478 -18.91 -39.08 26.07
CA LEU A 478 -17.57 -38.65 25.63
C LEU A 478 -16.51 -38.99 26.68
N GLU A 479 -16.80 -38.77 27.96
CA GLU A 479 -15.89 -39.06 29.07
C GLU A 479 -15.51 -40.55 29.12
N ILE A 480 -16.49 -41.45 28.97
CA ILE A 480 -16.26 -42.89 28.93
C ILE A 480 -15.33 -43.22 27.75
N LYS A 481 -15.63 -42.73 26.54
CA LYS A 481 -14.81 -42.96 25.33
C LYS A 481 -13.38 -42.44 25.48
N ILE A 482 -13.17 -41.34 26.18
CA ILE A 482 -11.85 -40.75 26.41
C ILE A 482 -11.05 -41.57 27.43
N ASN A 483 -11.71 -42.08 28.47
CA ASN A 483 -11.10 -42.90 29.52
C ASN A 483 -10.85 -44.37 29.11
N GLU A 484 -11.48 -44.84 28.03
CA GLU A 484 -11.24 -46.18 27.44
C GLU A 484 -9.89 -46.29 26.69
N ASN A 485 -9.22 -45.18 26.37
CA ASN A 485 -7.87 -45.20 25.77
C ASN A 485 -6.77 -45.51 26.81
N PRO A 486 -5.72 -46.25 26.43
CA PRO A 486 -4.82 -46.91 27.37
C PRO A 486 -3.92 -45.93 28.14
N LYS A 487 -4.25 -45.67 29.42
CA LYS A 487 -3.44 -45.30 30.61
C LYS A 487 -2.31 -44.24 30.53
N ASP A 488 -1.86 -43.81 29.36
CA ASP A 488 -0.87 -42.75 29.17
C ASP A 488 -1.57 -41.50 28.63
N GLU A 489 -1.67 -40.48 29.48
CA GLU A 489 -2.34 -39.22 29.16
C GLU A 489 -1.62 -38.41 28.07
N ASN A 490 -0.37 -38.75 27.75
CA ASN A 490 0.39 -38.15 26.65
C ASN A 490 0.18 -38.85 25.31
N SER A 491 -0.60 -39.95 25.27
CA SER A 491 -0.91 -40.63 24.02
C SER A 491 -1.82 -39.80 23.11
N ASN A 492 -1.70 -40.03 21.81
CA ASN A 492 -2.54 -39.36 20.81
C ASN A 492 -3.98 -39.86 20.90
N ILE A 493 -4.94 -38.94 20.77
CA ILE A 493 -6.36 -39.29 20.76
C ILE A 493 -6.78 -39.91 19.42
N SER A 494 -7.75 -40.83 19.46
CA SER A 494 -8.32 -41.42 18.26
C SER A 494 -9.08 -40.38 17.43
N LYS A 495 -8.97 -40.47 16.09
CA LYS A 495 -9.69 -39.59 15.17
C LYS A 495 -11.21 -39.62 15.40
N LYS A 496 -11.77 -40.81 15.66
CA LYS A 496 -13.20 -40.98 15.94
C LYS A 496 -13.64 -40.20 17.19
N THR A 497 -12.86 -40.28 18.26
CA THR A 497 -13.17 -39.52 19.49
C THR A 497 -13.06 -38.02 19.25
N LEU A 498 -12.07 -37.55 18.48
CA LEU A 498 -11.98 -36.15 18.08
C LEU A 498 -13.20 -35.69 17.26
N ASP A 499 -13.67 -36.52 16.32
CA ASP A 499 -14.84 -36.23 15.51
C ASP A 499 -16.10 -36.13 16.39
N ASP A 500 -16.29 -37.06 17.34
CA ASP A 500 -17.41 -37.03 18.30
C ASP A 500 -17.39 -35.76 19.19
N ILE A 501 -16.20 -35.30 19.63
CA ILE A 501 -16.09 -34.07 20.44
C ILE A 501 -16.38 -32.84 19.57
N ASN A 502 -15.91 -32.81 18.32
CA ASN A 502 -16.23 -31.70 17.41
C ASN A 502 -17.73 -31.59 17.15
N GLU A 503 -18.40 -32.72 16.93
CA GLU A 503 -19.86 -32.76 16.75
C GLU A 503 -20.59 -32.22 17.97
N PHE A 504 -20.14 -32.60 19.17
CA PHE A 504 -20.66 -32.04 20.42
C PHE A 504 -20.52 -30.52 20.49
N VAL A 505 -19.32 -29.99 20.19
CA VAL A 505 -19.08 -28.54 20.24
C VAL A 505 -19.94 -27.81 19.23
N GLU A 506 -20.00 -28.30 18.00
CA GLU A 506 -20.80 -27.70 16.93
C GLU A 506 -22.29 -27.69 17.28
N GLN A 507 -22.80 -28.78 17.87
CA GLN A 507 -24.20 -28.88 18.26
C GLN A 507 -24.59 -27.89 19.37
N TYR A 508 -23.68 -27.60 20.29
CA TYR A 508 -23.99 -26.84 21.51
C TYR A 508 -23.30 -25.48 21.61
N LYS A 509 -22.67 -25.01 20.53
CA LYS A 509 -21.91 -23.75 20.50
C LYS A 509 -22.73 -22.52 20.91
N ASP A 510 -24.01 -22.49 20.55
CA ASP A 510 -24.91 -21.37 20.86
C ASP A 510 -25.31 -21.36 22.33
N ILE A 511 -25.59 -22.54 22.92
CA ILE A 511 -25.89 -22.68 24.36
C ILE A 511 -24.75 -22.15 25.22
N PHE A 512 -23.50 -22.38 24.79
CA PHE A 512 -22.32 -21.90 25.48
C PHE A 512 -21.86 -20.51 25.04
N GLU A 513 -22.60 -19.82 24.17
CA GLU A 513 -22.23 -18.53 23.57
C GLU A 513 -20.77 -18.50 23.06
N LEU A 514 -20.29 -19.60 22.45
CA LEU A 514 -18.86 -19.76 22.11
C LEU A 514 -18.36 -18.70 21.13
N HIS A 515 -19.22 -18.28 20.22
CA HIS A 515 -18.89 -17.28 19.20
C HIS A 515 -19.37 -15.87 19.56
N GLY A 516 -20.02 -15.68 20.71
CA GLY A 516 -20.52 -14.38 21.16
C GLY A 516 -19.39 -13.45 21.60
N ILE A 517 -19.62 -12.14 21.55
CA ILE A 517 -18.62 -11.10 21.86
C ILE A 517 -17.98 -11.26 23.26
N GLY A 518 -18.73 -11.79 24.23
CA GLY A 518 -18.24 -12.08 25.59
C GLY A 518 -17.19 -13.20 25.67
N ASN A 519 -16.98 -13.95 24.58
CA ASN A 519 -15.91 -14.94 24.48
C ASN A 519 -14.80 -14.53 23.50
N LEU A 520 -14.82 -13.30 22.99
CA LEU A 520 -13.87 -12.82 22.00
C LEU A 520 -12.91 -11.78 22.57
N ALA A 521 -11.63 -11.93 22.23
CA ALA A 521 -10.57 -10.98 22.55
C ALA A 521 -9.84 -10.54 21.27
N LEU A 522 -9.35 -9.31 21.27
CA LEU A 522 -8.61 -8.75 20.14
C LEU A 522 -7.12 -9.04 20.31
N LEU A 523 -6.50 -9.72 19.34
CA LEU A 523 -5.07 -10.08 19.36
C LEU A 523 -4.44 -10.03 17.97
N ASP A 524 -3.15 -9.72 17.92
CA ASP A 524 -2.40 -9.85 16.66
C ASP A 524 -2.32 -11.32 16.22
N LYS A 525 -2.35 -11.56 14.90
CA LYS A 525 -2.40 -12.91 14.33
C LYS A 525 -1.25 -13.79 14.76
N LYS A 526 -0.04 -13.25 14.97
CA LYS A 526 1.14 -14.03 15.36
C LYS A 526 0.98 -14.53 16.80
N THR A 527 0.54 -13.67 17.70
CA THR A 527 0.23 -14.01 19.09
C THR A 527 -0.93 -14.98 19.17
N ASN A 528 -2.02 -14.73 18.43
CA ASN A 528 -3.18 -15.61 18.35
C ASN A 528 -2.79 -17.03 17.86
N SER A 529 -2.03 -17.12 16.77
CA SER A 529 -1.54 -18.41 16.23
C SER A 529 -0.67 -19.19 17.22
N LYS A 530 0.13 -18.51 18.05
CA LYS A 530 0.99 -19.13 19.08
C LYS A 530 0.18 -19.72 20.25
N ILE A 531 -0.94 -19.09 20.56
CA ILE A 531 -1.85 -19.53 21.61
C ILE A 531 -2.74 -20.65 21.08
N GLY A 532 -3.40 -20.44 19.94
CA GLY A 532 -4.24 -21.42 19.28
C GLY A 532 -5.37 -21.92 20.18
N ASN A 533 -5.65 -23.23 20.13
CA ASN A 533 -6.77 -23.82 20.84
C ASN A 533 -6.44 -24.29 22.28
N LYS A 534 -5.38 -23.77 22.90
CA LYS A 534 -4.96 -24.11 24.27
C LYS A 534 -6.05 -23.80 25.30
N SER A 535 -6.03 -24.46 26.46
CA SER A 535 -6.95 -24.15 27.57
C SER A 535 -6.80 -22.70 28.07
N PHE A 536 -7.84 -22.14 28.68
CA PHE A 536 -7.79 -20.75 29.18
C PHE A 536 -6.56 -20.46 30.06
N LEU A 537 -6.21 -21.38 30.96
CA LEU A 537 -5.01 -21.27 31.81
C LEU A 537 -3.72 -21.11 31.03
N GLU A 538 -3.56 -21.92 29.97
CA GLU A 538 -2.37 -21.89 29.14
C GLU A 538 -2.34 -20.62 28.28
N LYS A 539 -3.50 -20.20 27.72
CA LYS A 539 -3.63 -18.93 27.00
C LYS A 539 -3.22 -17.77 27.91
N ARG A 540 -3.76 -17.74 29.12
CA ARG A 540 -3.46 -16.76 30.17
C ARG A 540 -1.97 -16.71 30.48
N SER A 541 -1.33 -17.86 30.67
CA SER A 541 0.11 -17.91 30.95
C SER A 541 0.94 -17.29 29.82
N VAL A 542 0.53 -17.48 28.56
CA VAL A 542 1.23 -16.91 27.40
C VAL A 542 0.98 -15.40 27.27
N ILE A 543 -0.25 -14.94 27.50
CA ILE A 543 -0.64 -13.52 27.37
C ILE A 543 -0.05 -12.67 28.49
N LEU A 544 -0.06 -13.17 29.73
CA LEU A 544 0.46 -12.44 30.89
C LEU A 544 1.98 -12.53 31.02
N ASN A 545 2.60 -13.56 30.45
CA ASN A 545 4.06 -13.73 30.39
C ASN A 545 4.54 -13.93 28.94
N PRO A 546 4.48 -12.90 28.08
CA PRO A 546 4.98 -12.98 26.73
C PRO A 546 6.52 -13.01 26.76
N SER A 547 7.09 -14.21 26.94
CA SER A 547 8.53 -14.55 26.92
C SER A 547 9.36 -14.08 28.15
N PRO A 548 10.49 -14.74 28.48
CA PRO A 548 11.29 -14.43 29.67
C PRO A 548 11.94 -13.03 29.60
N PRO A 549 12.43 -12.47 30.73
CA PRO A 549 13.02 -11.14 30.77
C PRO A 549 14.13 -10.97 29.71
N PRO A 550 14.23 -9.78 29.09
CA PRO A 550 15.09 -9.54 27.94
C PRO A 550 16.55 -9.87 28.28
N THR A 551 17.16 -10.74 27.49
CA THR A 551 18.58 -11.09 27.64
C THR A 551 19.47 -10.13 26.86
N THR A 552 18.89 -9.41 25.88
CA THR A 552 19.56 -8.37 25.10
C THR A 552 18.67 -7.14 24.91
N LYS A 553 19.26 -5.97 24.60
CA LYS A 553 18.51 -4.74 24.29
C LYS A 553 17.59 -4.86 23.06
N ASN A 554 17.79 -5.86 22.21
CA ASN A 554 16.95 -6.11 21.03
C ASN A 554 15.65 -6.86 21.36
N ASP A 555 15.61 -7.64 22.45
CA ASP A 555 14.42 -8.43 22.86
C ASP A 555 13.23 -7.55 23.32
N ILE A 556 13.48 -6.28 23.66
CA ILE A 556 12.44 -5.32 24.09
C ILE A 556 11.56 -4.89 22.91
N LYS A 557 12.09 -4.90 21.68
CA LYS A 557 11.35 -4.47 20.47
C LYS A 557 10.33 -5.50 19.96
N ASP A 558 10.41 -6.75 20.41
CA ASP A 558 9.56 -7.86 19.92
C ASP A 558 8.42 -8.24 20.86
N LYS A 559 8.19 -7.49 21.95
CA LYS A 559 7.04 -7.76 22.82
C LYS A 559 5.74 -7.42 22.10
N PRO A 560 4.77 -8.34 22.05
CA PRO A 560 3.50 -8.05 21.40
C PRO A 560 2.71 -7.03 22.22
N TYR A 561 2.21 -5.98 21.56
CA TYR A 561 1.14 -5.14 22.12
C TYR A 561 -0.12 -5.99 22.34
N ILE A 562 -0.58 -6.04 23.60
CA ILE A 562 -1.82 -6.70 24.00
C ILE A 562 -2.82 -5.60 24.38
N PRO A 563 -3.99 -5.52 23.71
CA PRO A 563 -5.00 -4.53 24.05
C PRO A 563 -5.46 -4.64 25.50
N LEU A 564 -5.79 -3.51 26.11
CA LEU A 564 -6.14 -3.42 27.52
C LEU A 564 -7.35 -4.30 27.90
N GLY A 565 -8.38 -4.34 27.07
CA GLY A 565 -9.55 -5.21 27.23
C GLY A 565 -9.19 -6.69 27.19
N THR A 566 -8.27 -7.09 26.30
CA THR A 566 -7.75 -8.47 26.27
C THR A 566 -6.99 -8.78 27.55
N LEU A 567 -6.15 -7.86 28.03
CA LEU A 567 -5.44 -8.02 29.30
C LEU A 567 -6.41 -8.17 30.48
N HIS A 568 -7.46 -7.36 30.52
CA HIS A 568 -8.50 -7.42 31.54
C HIS A 568 -9.21 -8.77 31.58
N ASN A 569 -9.54 -9.35 30.43
CA ASN A 569 -10.19 -10.66 30.39
C ASN A 569 -9.26 -11.77 30.91
N PHE A 570 -8.00 -11.81 30.47
CA PHE A 570 -7.06 -12.84 30.93
C PHE A 570 -6.56 -12.62 32.37
N THR A 571 -6.76 -11.43 32.94
CA THR A 571 -6.59 -11.17 34.39
C THR A 571 -7.89 -11.30 35.18
N LYS A 572 -9.03 -11.53 34.51
CA LYS A 572 -10.38 -11.54 35.05
C LYS A 572 -10.79 -10.28 35.80
N SER A 573 -10.27 -9.12 35.40
CA SER A 573 -10.65 -7.84 36.02
C SER A 573 -12.03 -7.35 35.58
N THR A 574 -12.63 -7.97 34.56
CA THR A 574 -14.01 -7.71 34.12
C THR A 574 -15.04 -8.54 34.90
N THR A 575 -14.62 -9.60 35.59
CA THR A 575 -15.50 -10.49 36.35
C THR A 575 -15.97 -9.79 37.63
N ASN A 576 -17.28 -9.76 37.88
CA ASN A 576 -17.86 -9.07 39.03
C ASN A 576 -17.75 -9.85 40.36
N GLU A 577 -17.39 -11.14 40.30
CA GLU A 577 -17.26 -12.00 41.48
C GLU A 577 -15.88 -11.89 42.13
N ILE A 578 -15.83 -11.33 43.35
CA ILE A 578 -14.58 -11.04 44.06
C ILE A 578 -14.22 -12.14 45.08
N ASP A 579 -15.21 -12.77 45.70
CA ASP A 579 -14.98 -13.66 46.86
C ASP A 579 -14.49 -15.08 46.47
N ASN A 580 -14.80 -15.56 45.27
CA ASN A 580 -14.42 -16.89 44.77
C ASN A 580 -13.92 -16.85 43.31
N LEU A 581 -13.06 -15.89 42.99
CA LEU A 581 -12.53 -15.73 41.63
C LEU A 581 -11.66 -16.91 41.20
N GLN A 582 -12.24 -17.84 40.44
CA GLN A 582 -11.52 -18.96 39.86
C GLN A 582 -10.69 -18.51 38.66
N MET A 583 -9.46 -18.99 38.53
CA MET A 583 -8.53 -18.63 37.43
C MET A 583 -8.33 -19.77 36.41
N GLN A 584 -9.05 -20.88 36.59
CA GLN A 584 -8.79 -22.14 35.89
C GLN A 584 -9.48 -22.21 34.52
N PHE A 585 -10.63 -21.55 34.34
CA PHE A 585 -11.40 -21.57 33.10
C PHE A 585 -12.06 -20.22 32.83
N TRP A 586 -12.49 -19.97 31.59
CA TRP A 586 -13.37 -18.84 31.24
C TRP A 586 -14.82 -19.31 31.28
N SER A 587 -15.60 -18.74 32.19
CA SER A 587 -16.96 -19.20 32.52
C SER A 587 -18.05 -18.48 31.72
N LEU A 588 -19.30 -18.95 31.78
CA LEU A 588 -20.42 -18.21 31.16
C LEU A 588 -20.68 -16.90 31.89
N LYS A 589 -20.53 -16.90 33.21
CA LYS A 589 -20.60 -15.68 34.01
C LYS A 589 -19.51 -14.69 33.64
N ASP A 590 -18.25 -15.14 33.50
CA ASP A 590 -17.15 -14.28 33.06
C ASP A 590 -17.46 -13.63 31.69
N ALA A 591 -17.95 -14.42 30.74
CA ALA A 591 -18.32 -13.95 29.42
C ALA A 591 -19.46 -12.92 29.46
N ASN A 592 -20.48 -13.16 30.29
CA ASN A 592 -21.60 -12.25 30.48
C ASN A 592 -21.20 -10.95 31.18
N ASP A 593 -20.38 -11.03 32.23
CA ASP A 593 -19.83 -9.85 32.93
C ASP A 593 -18.99 -9.00 31.98
N TYR A 594 -18.15 -9.64 31.16
CA TYR A 594 -17.38 -8.96 30.12
C TYR A 594 -18.28 -8.30 29.07
N LYS A 595 -19.28 -9.02 28.53
CA LYS A 595 -20.28 -8.48 27.59
C LYS A 595 -21.00 -7.26 28.17
N ASN A 596 -21.40 -7.32 29.44
CA ASN A 596 -22.02 -6.20 30.15
C ASN A 596 -21.07 -5.00 30.32
N LYS A 597 -19.78 -5.25 30.59
CA LYS A 597 -18.78 -4.18 30.65
C LYS A 597 -18.55 -3.54 29.28
N ILE A 598 -18.54 -4.31 28.19
CA ILE A 598 -18.51 -3.76 26.82
C ILE A 598 -19.74 -2.86 26.61
N SER A 599 -20.94 -3.36 26.89
CA SER A 599 -22.19 -2.61 26.74
C SER A 599 -22.15 -1.29 27.49
N LYS A 600 -21.71 -1.31 28.76
CA LYS A 600 -21.59 -0.10 29.59
C LYS A 600 -20.58 0.92 29.03
N VAL A 601 -19.44 0.47 28.51
CA VAL A 601 -18.40 1.36 27.96
C VAL A 601 -18.85 1.96 26.62
N LEU A 602 -19.60 1.20 25.82
CA LEU A 602 -20.10 1.62 24.52
C LEU A 602 -21.52 2.24 24.58
N ASP A 603 -22.08 2.47 25.77
CA ASP A 603 -23.49 2.85 25.96
C ASP A 603 -23.90 4.07 25.10
N SER A 604 -23.04 5.09 25.06
CA SER A 604 -23.24 6.31 24.25
C SER A 604 -23.20 6.09 22.74
N PHE A 605 -22.74 4.92 22.28
CA PHE A 605 -22.64 4.55 20.87
C PHE A 605 -23.62 3.45 20.46
N LEU A 606 -24.20 2.72 21.43
CA LEU A 606 -25.13 1.61 21.21
C LEU A 606 -26.60 2.01 21.44
N THR A 607 -26.88 2.98 22.30
CA THR A 607 -28.25 3.43 22.55
C THR A 607 -28.62 4.60 21.65
N GLU A 608 -29.87 4.61 21.16
CA GLU A 608 -30.48 5.83 20.60
C GLU A 608 -30.72 6.82 21.74
N ASN A 609 -29.69 7.57 22.15
CA ASN A 609 -29.95 8.83 22.84
C ASN A 609 -30.04 9.93 21.78
N PRO A 610 -31.26 10.46 21.48
CA PRO A 610 -31.33 11.77 20.85
C PRO A 610 -30.61 12.72 21.78
N ILE A 611 -29.58 13.39 21.26
CA ILE A 611 -28.88 14.47 21.94
C ILE A 611 -29.94 15.41 22.52
N GLU A 612 -30.06 15.45 23.86
CA GLU A 612 -30.90 16.44 24.53
C GLU A 612 -30.43 17.84 24.11
N GLN A 613 -31.37 18.62 23.58
CA GLN A 613 -31.18 19.97 23.03
C GLN A 613 -30.80 21.01 24.06
#